data_AF-A0AAD9DAI8-F1
#
_entry.id   AF-A0AAD9DAI8-F1
#
_cell.length_a   1.000
_cell.length_b   1.000
_cell.length_c   1.000
_cell.angle_alpha   90.00
_cell.angle_beta   90.00
_cell.angle_gamma   90.00
#
_symmetry.space_group_name_H-M   'P 1'
#
loop_
_entity.id
_entity.type
_entity.pdbx_description
1 polymer ?
#
loop_
_entity_poly.entity_id
_entity_poly.type
_entity_poly.pdbx_seq_one_letter_code
_entity_poly.pdbx_strand_id
1 'polypeptide(L)'
;MKLATATTAIAATAAVALLPSASGCSRVLENKYDTVVAGRSMDWSHQFYDYLLIHPKGQEMDGGSPTGSNSIQWKSTYGSVVSSIV
;
A
#
# COMPACT_ATOMS: atom_id res chain seq x y z
N MET A 1 11.25 -38.68 28.53
CA MET A 1 10.90 -37.23 28.61
C MET A 1 11.83 -36.34 27.80
N LYS A 2 13.16 -36.34 27.99
CA LYS A 2 14.08 -35.38 27.32
C LYS A 2 14.14 -35.47 25.77
N LEU A 3 14.00 -36.67 25.20
CA LEU A 3 14.06 -36.85 23.74
C LEU A 3 12.84 -36.24 23.03
N ALA A 4 11.64 -36.42 23.60
CA ALA A 4 10.40 -35.85 23.06
C ALA A 4 10.42 -34.31 23.07
N THR A 5 10.99 -33.70 24.10
CA THR A 5 11.12 -32.24 24.22
C THR A 5 12.04 -31.64 23.16
N ALA A 6 13.11 -32.35 22.75
CA ALA A 6 14.05 -31.90 21.73
C ALA A 6 13.44 -31.95 20.31
N THR A 7 12.65 -32.98 20.00
CA THR A 7 12.00 -33.12 18.68
C THR A 7 10.94 -32.04 18.46
N THR A 8 10.19 -31.68 19.51
CA THR A 8 9.20 -30.59 19.44
C THR A 8 9.87 -29.23 19.18
N ALA A 9 11.04 -28.97 19.76
CA ALA A 9 11.78 -27.72 19.54
C ALA A 9 12.37 -27.61 18.12
N ILE A 10 12.85 -28.72 17.55
CA ILE A 10 13.40 -28.77 16.19
C ILE A 10 12.29 -28.56 15.15
N ALA A 11 11.13 -29.20 15.31
CA ALA A 11 9.98 -29.02 14.42
C ALA A 11 9.42 -27.58 14.46
N ALA A 12 9.40 -26.96 15.65
CA ALA A 12 8.95 -25.58 15.81
C ALA A 12 9.87 -24.57 15.10
N THR A 13 11.19 -24.78 15.11
CA THR A 13 12.16 -23.89 14.43
C THR A 13 12.10 -24.05 12.91
N ALA A 14 11.89 -25.27 12.42
CA ALA A 14 11.75 -25.57 10.99
C ALA A 14 10.49 -24.93 10.35
N ALA A 15 9.40 -24.75 11.11
CA ALA A 15 8.16 -24.15 10.62
C ALA A 15 8.26 -22.61 10.47
N VAL A 16 9.04 -21.93 11.31
CA VAL A 16 9.25 -20.46 11.24
C VAL A 16 10.02 -20.06 10.00
N ALA A 17 10.93 -20.92 9.52
CA ALA A 17 11.72 -20.69 8.30
C ALA A 17 10.91 -20.80 6.99
N LEU A 18 9.63 -21.21 7.06
CA LEU A 18 8.73 -21.39 5.90
C LEU A 18 7.69 -20.28 5.74
N LEU A 19 7.74 -19.23 6.57
CA LEU A 19 6.84 -18.09 6.46
C LEU A 19 7.27 -17.16 5.30
N PRO A 20 6.36 -16.75 4.39
CA PRO A 20 6.67 -15.72 3.39
C PRO A 20 6.83 -14.36 4.06
N SER A 21 7.92 -13.63 3.75
CA SER A 21 8.06 -12.21 4.11
C SER A 21 7.79 -11.35 2.89
N ALA A 22 6.66 -10.66 2.85
CA ALA A 22 6.39 -9.69 1.78
C ALA A 22 5.29 -8.71 2.19
N SER A 23 5.62 -7.42 2.14
CA SER A 23 4.83 -6.33 1.55
C SER A 23 5.35 -5.02 2.14
N GLY A 24 5.67 -4.01 1.32
CA GLY A 24 6.10 -2.76 1.94
C GLY A 24 6.19 -1.53 1.07
N CYS A 25 5.06 -0.84 0.85
CA CYS A 25 5.16 0.61 0.68
C CYS A 25 5.61 1.24 2.01
N SER A 26 6.58 2.14 1.97
CA SER A 26 6.97 2.95 3.13
C SER A 26 6.44 4.37 3.00
N ARG A 27 6.19 5.04 4.14
CA ARG A 27 5.87 6.47 4.17
C ARG A 27 6.64 7.16 5.29
N VAL A 28 7.25 8.29 4.96
CA VAL A 28 7.94 9.15 5.91
C VAL A 28 7.29 10.53 5.91
N LEU A 29 7.29 11.18 7.06
CA LEU A 29 6.84 12.56 7.23
C LEU A 29 7.92 13.31 7.98
N GLU A 30 8.39 14.40 7.40
CA GLU A 30 9.23 15.37 8.06
C GLU A 30 8.47 16.68 8.22
N ASN A 31 8.55 17.26 9.42
CA ASN A 31 7.97 18.55 9.74
C ASN A 31 9.00 19.34 10.56
N LYS A 32 9.81 20.14 9.87
CA LYS A 32 10.89 20.94 10.45
C LYS A 32 11.06 22.23 9.67
N TYR A 33 11.58 23.26 10.32
CA TYR A 33 11.92 24.55 9.68
C TYR A 33 10.75 25.15 8.88
N ASP A 34 9.55 25.17 9.47
CA ASP A 34 8.30 25.65 8.83
C ASP A 34 7.96 24.96 7.49
N THR A 35 8.52 23.77 7.26
CA THR A 35 8.34 22.99 6.03
C THR A 35 7.83 21.59 6.37
N VAL A 36 6.80 21.15 5.66
CA VAL A 36 6.23 19.80 5.79
C VAL A 36 6.50 19.02 4.50
N VAL A 37 7.21 17.91 4.61
CA VAL A 37 7.54 17.04 3.48
C VAL A 37 7.08 15.62 3.77
N ALA A 38 6.37 15.01 2.83
CA ALA A 38 5.99 13.61 2.88
C ALA A 38 6.67 12.84 1.75
N GLY A 39 7.33 11.73 2.10
CA GLY A 39 7.90 10.78 1.14
C GLY A 39 7.14 9.46 1.18
N ARG A 40 7.01 8.80 0.02
CA ARG A 40 6.43 7.46 -0.09
C ARG A 40 7.26 6.60 -1.04
N SER A 41 7.43 5.33 -0.72
CA SER A 41 7.86 4.30 -1.67
C SER A 41 6.66 3.46 -2.15
N MET A 42 6.75 2.93 -3.36
CA MET A 42 5.79 1.99 -3.93
C MET A 42 6.55 0.73 -4.30
N ASP A 43 6.50 -0.26 -3.42
CA ASP A 43 7.25 -1.50 -3.57
C ASP A 43 6.30 -2.57 -4.09
N TRP A 44 6.65 -3.17 -5.23
CA TRP A 44 5.83 -4.16 -5.91
C TRP A 44 6.71 -5.27 -6.47
N SER A 45 6.16 -6.49 -6.58
CA SER A 45 6.93 -7.65 -7.01
C SER A 45 7.24 -7.69 -8.51
N HIS A 46 6.63 -6.81 -9.30
CA HIS A 46 6.80 -6.72 -10.74
C HIS A 46 6.83 -5.27 -11.22
N GLN A 47 7.36 -5.06 -12.43
CA GLN A 47 7.39 -3.75 -13.06
C GLN A 47 5.97 -3.28 -13.42
N PHE A 48 5.75 -1.99 -13.25
CA PHE A 48 4.54 -1.29 -13.64
C PHE A 48 4.94 0.10 -14.14
N TYR A 49 4.07 0.73 -14.93
CA TYR A 49 4.21 2.12 -15.31
C TYR A 49 3.37 2.97 -14.36
N ASP A 50 3.94 4.06 -13.87
CA ASP A 50 3.21 5.05 -13.10
C ASP A 50 2.70 6.17 -14.03
N TYR A 51 1.43 6.53 -13.83
CA TYR A 51 0.84 7.69 -14.46
C TYR A 51 0.64 8.78 -13.41
N LEU A 52 1.13 9.98 -13.71
CA LEU A 52 0.75 11.18 -12.97
C LEU A 52 -0.49 11.78 -13.62
N LEU A 53 -1.62 11.65 -12.94
CA LEU A 53 -2.90 12.16 -13.41
C LEU A 53 -3.20 13.49 -12.74
N ILE A 54 -3.65 14.44 -13.54
CA ILE A 54 -4.13 15.74 -13.08
C ILE A 54 -5.66 15.69 -13.05
N HIS A 55 -6.24 15.94 -11.89
CA HIS A 55 -7.68 16.03 -11.69
C HIS A 55 -8.03 17.48 -11.40
N PRO A 56 -8.70 18.20 -12.33
CA PRO A 56 -9.11 19.57 -12.09
C PRO A 56 -10.13 19.68 -10.94
N LYS A 57 -10.17 20.86 -10.32
CA LYS A 57 -11.24 21.21 -9.39
C LYS A 57 -12.60 21.16 -10.10
N GLY A 58 -13.60 20.61 -9.43
CA GLY A 58 -14.97 20.52 -9.96
C GLY A 58 -15.19 19.35 -10.91
N GLN A 59 -14.21 18.46 -11.08
CA GLN A 59 -14.35 17.24 -11.87
C GLN A 59 -15.33 16.27 -11.18
N GLU A 60 -16.24 15.69 -11.96
CA GLU A 60 -17.08 14.57 -11.50
C GLU A 60 -16.23 13.30 -11.38
N MET A 61 -16.33 12.64 -10.23
CA MET A 61 -15.51 11.51 -9.83
C MET A 61 -16.41 10.34 -9.44
N ASP A 62 -15.99 9.13 -9.84
CA ASP A 62 -16.66 7.87 -9.55
C ASP A 62 -15.76 7.00 -8.65
N GLY A 63 -16.34 6.39 -7.62
CA GLY A 63 -15.66 5.50 -6.68
C GLY A 63 -15.19 4.16 -7.28
N GLY A 64 -15.54 3.86 -8.53
CA GLY A 64 -15.04 2.70 -9.27
C GLY A 64 -15.51 1.36 -8.74
N SER A 65 -16.75 1.25 -8.25
CA SER A 65 -17.33 -0.03 -7.82
C SER A 65 -17.23 -1.07 -8.95
N PRO A 66 -16.61 -2.24 -8.75
CA PRO A 66 -16.42 -3.24 -9.80
C PRO A 66 -17.73 -3.77 -10.39
N THR A 67 -18.82 -3.72 -9.61
CA THR A 67 -20.16 -4.16 -10.01
C THR A 67 -21.01 -3.02 -10.58
N GLY A 68 -20.49 -1.78 -10.61
CA GLY A 68 -21.19 -0.56 -11.02
C GLY A 68 -22.32 -0.13 -10.07
N SER A 69 -22.83 -1.02 -9.23
CA SER A 69 -23.81 -0.74 -8.18
C SER A 69 -23.15 -0.10 -6.96
N ASN A 70 -23.86 0.85 -6.34
CA ASN A 70 -23.45 1.54 -5.11
C ASN A 70 -22.10 2.27 -5.19
N SER A 71 -21.66 2.69 -6.37
CA SER A 71 -20.49 3.55 -6.48
C SER A 71 -20.81 4.96 -6.00
N ILE A 72 -19.98 5.51 -5.12
CA ILE A 72 -20.12 6.88 -4.66
C ILE A 72 -19.71 7.82 -5.79
N GLN A 73 -20.55 8.80 -6.07
CA GLN A 73 -20.25 9.89 -6.99
C GLN A 73 -19.99 11.16 -6.20
N TRP A 74 -18.96 11.91 -6.58
CA TRP A 74 -18.68 13.20 -5.99
C TRP A 74 -18.06 14.16 -6.98
N LYS A 75 -18.15 15.45 -6.67
CA LYS A 75 -17.48 16.51 -7.41
C LYS A 75 -16.24 16.96 -6.63
N SER A 76 -15.07 16.98 -7.26
CA SER A 76 -13.82 17.34 -6.59
C SER A 76 -13.87 18.79 -6.06
N THR A 77 -13.57 18.97 -4.77
CA THR A 77 -13.53 20.31 -4.15
C THR A 77 -12.25 21.07 -4.51
N TYR A 78 -11.16 20.34 -4.71
CA TYR A 78 -9.83 20.85 -5.03
C TYR A 78 -9.26 20.12 -6.24
N GLY A 79 -8.36 20.78 -6.97
CA GLY A 79 -7.54 20.11 -7.96
C GLY A 79 -6.49 19.24 -7.27
N SER A 80 -6.16 18.09 -7.87
CA SER A 80 -5.17 17.17 -7.33
C SER A 80 -4.28 16.59 -8.43
N VAL A 81 -3.09 16.15 -8.00
CA VAL A 81 -2.20 15.31 -8.81
C VAL A 81 -2.05 13.99 -8.06
N VAL A 82 -2.27 12.88 -8.76
CA VAL A 82 -2.18 11.54 -8.18
C VAL A 82 -1.25 10.66 -9.02
N SER A 83 -0.48 9.81 -8.36
CA SER A 83 0.22 8.71 -9.02
C SER A 83 -0.72 7.50 -9.04
N SER A 84 -0.85 6.87 -10.21
CA SER A 84 -1.75 5.75 -10.43
C SER A 84 -1.11 4.69 -11.32
N ILE A 85 -1.61 3.47 -11.18
CA ILE A 85 -1.28 2.31 -12.04
C ILE A 85 -2.50 1.88 -12.88
N VAL A 86 -3.43 2.82 -13.11
CA VAL A 86 -4.67 2.62 -13.90
C VAL A 86 -4.46 1.82 -15.17
#